data_AF-A0A537Y772-F1
#
_entry.id   AF-A0A537Y772-F1
#
_cell.length_a   1.000
_cell.length_b   1.000
_cell.length_c   1.000
_cell.angle_alpha   90.00
_cell.angle_beta   90.00
_cell.angle_gamma   90.00
#
_symmetry.space_group_name_H-M   'P 1'
#
loop_
_entity.id
_entity.type
_entity.pdbx_description
1 polymer ?
#
loop_
_entity_poly.entity_id
_entity_poly.type
_entity_poly.pdbx_seq_one_letter_code
_entity_poly.pdbx_strand_id
1 'polypeptide(L)'
;MGRARARLGRLIHRPSARDWGNAAVQFRDQTIQLLARRWIALTVTTVVSHLGLYAVLLVTLRALGVSSREVSWAQVLAVFAFARLLSAMPLTPGGLGVVELALIGGLNAAGHAHAGVPAAEFRAQVTAATLLFRALTYGIQIPLGALTYLIWQHKRSWRRSSRPQPAVVAVGGAR
;
A
#
# COMPACT_ATOMS: atom_id res chain seq x y z
N MET A 1 -12.30 38.56 -3.12
CA MET A 1 -12.79 37.20 -2.80
C MET A 1 -13.24 36.34 -4.00
N GLY A 2 -13.07 36.76 -5.27
CA GLY A 2 -13.54 35.98 -6.44
C GLY A 2 -12.63 34.84 -6.93
N ARG A 3 -11.32 34.87 -6.64
CA ARG A 3 -10.33 33.91 -7.19
C ARG A 3 -10.32 32.54 -6.47
N ALA A 4 -10.71 32.50 -5.20
CA ALA A 4 -10.78 31.25 -4.43
C ALA A 4 -11.96 30.37 -4.88
N ARG A 5 -13.13 30.98 -5.16
CA ARG A 5 -14.33 30.29 -5.64
C ARG A 5 -14.12 29.69 -7.05
N ALA A 6 -13.40 30.39 -7.92
CA ALA A 6 -13.07 29.89 -9.27
C ALA A 6 -12.09 28.69 -9.26
N ARG A 7 -11.22 28.58 -8.24
CA ARG A 7 -10.33 27.40 -8.08
C ARG A 7 -11.09 26.19 -7.53
N LEU A 8 -12.04 26.41 -6.62
CA LEU A 8 -12.90 25.35 -6.09
C LEU A 8 -13.85 24.80 -7.16
N GLY A 9 -14.39 25.66 -8.04
CA GLY A 9 -15.27 25.24 -9.14
C GLY A 9 -14.60 24.42 -10.23
N ARG A 10 -13.29 24.59 -10.48
CA ARG A 10 -12.53 23.74 -11.42
C ARG A 10 -12.17 22.38 -10.83
N LEU A 11 -12.13 22.24 -9.51
CA LEU A 11 -11.92 20.96 -8.83
C LEU A 11 -13.18 20.06 -8.89
N ILE A 12 -14.35 20.68 -9.09
CA ILE A 12 -15.66 20.02 -9.15
C ILE A 12 -16.15 19.84 -10.60
N HIS A 13 -15.30 20.08 -11.62
CA HIS A 13 -15.67 19.73 -12.99
C HIS A 13 -15.81 18.21 -13.10
N ARG A 14 -17.03 17.73 -12.83
CA ARG A 14 -17.47 16.35 -12.97
C ARG A 14 -17.29 15.97 -14.44
N PRO A 15 -16.40 15.04 -14.78
CA PRO A 15 -16.42 14.43 -16.10
C PRO A 15 -17.80 13.82 -16.32
N SER A 16 -18.34 13.92 -17.53
CA SER A 16 -19.69 13.44 -17.81
C SER A 16 -19.76 11.93 -17.51
N ALA A 17 -20.90 11.42 -17.04
CA ALA A 17 -21.04 10.00 -16.67
C ALA A 17 -20.67 9.02 -17.81
N ARG A 18 -20.76 9.46 -19.07
CA ARG A 18 -20.30 8.71 -20.26
C ARG A 18 -18.77 8.60 -20.34
N ASP A 19 -18.04 9.64 -19.95
CA ASP A 19 -16.57 9.63 -19.93
C ASP A 19 -16.03 8.64 -18.88
N TRP A 20 -16.72 8.51 -17.74
CA TRP A 20 -16.39 7.51 -16.71
C TRP A 20 -16.64 6.08 -17.18
N GLY A 21 -17.73 5.84 -17.92
CA GLY A 21 -18.03 4.52 -18.48
C GLY A 21 -16.97 4.05 -19.46
N ASN A 22 -16.60 4.91 -20.41
CA ASN A 22 -15.57 4.59 -21.41
C ASN A 22 -14.18 4.45 -20.77
N ALA A 23 -13.84 5.31 -19.81
CA ALA A 23 -12.58 5.21 -19.07
C ALA A 23 -12.50 3.91 -18.24
N ALA A 24 -13.60 3.48 -17.62
CA ALA A 24 -13.65 2.24 -16.86
C ALA A 24 -13.48 0.99 -17.76
N VAL A 25 -14.12 0.97 -18.93
CA VAL A 25 -13.96 -0.12 -19.91
C VAL A 25 -12.53 -0.18 -20.45
N GLN A 26 -11.96 0.97 -20.80
CA GLN A 26 -10.59 1.04 -21.32
C GLN A 26 -9.55 0.67 -20.25
N PHE A 27 -9.77 1.05 -18.99
CA PHE A 27 -8.95 0.62 -17.86
C PHE A 27 -9.06 -0.90 -17.61
N ARG A 28 -10.26 -1.47 -17.78
CA ARG A 28 -10.50 -2.91 -17.67
C ARG A 28 -9.72 -3.67 -18.73
N ASP A 29 -9.82 -3.25 -20.00
CA ASP A 29 -9.13 -3.92 -21.11
C ASP A 29 -7.60 -3.81 -20.98
N GLN A 30 -7.08 -2.66 -20.54
CA GLN A 30 -5.66 -2.49 -20.27
C GLN A 30 -5.18 -3.36 -19.11
N THR A 31 -5.97 -3.44 -18.02
CA THR A 31 -5.65 -4.29 -16.87
C THR A 31 -5.63 -5.77 -17.27
N ILE A 32 -6.61 -6.22 -18.04
CA ILE A 32 -6.70 -7.60 -18.53
C ILE A 32 -5.52 -7.92 -19.45
N GLN A 33 -5.16 -7.02 -20.39
CA GLN A 33 -4.03 -7.24 -21.28
C GLN A 33 -2.68 -7.24 -20.55
N LEU A 34 -2.50 -6.37 -19.55
CA LEU A 34 -1.30 -6.39 -18.70
C LEU A 34 -1.22 -7.69 -17.90
N LEU A 35 -2.33 -8.13 -17.31
CA LEU A 35 -2.38 -9.36 -16.53
C LEU A 35 -2.09 -10.56 -17.45
N ALA A 36 -2.72 -10.65 -18.62
CA ALA A 36 -2.50 -11.72 -19.58
C ALA A 36 -1.03 -11.83 -20.03
N ARG A 37 -0.34 -10.69 -20.25
CA ARG A 37 1.07 -10.70 -20.71
C ARG A 37 2.09 -10.80 -19.58
N ARG A 38 1.78 -10.35 -18.37
CA ARG A 38 2.77 -10.18 -17.28
C ARG A 38 2.33 -10.70 -15.92
N TRP A 39 1.33 -11.60 -15.85
CA TRP A 39 0.85 -12.13 -14.57
C TRP A 39 1.97 -12.70 -13.69
N ILE A 40 2.93 -13.44 -14.26
CA ILE A 40 4.07 -13.98 -13.49
C ILE A 40 4.90 -12.85 -12.88
N ALA A 41 5.28 -11.85 -13.69
CA ALA A 41 6.09 -10.73 -13.21
C ALA A 41 5.36 -9.92 -12.13
N LEU A 42 4.04 -9.74 -12.27
CA LEU A 42 3.19 -9.08 -11.26
C LEU A 42 3.14 -9.88 -9.96
N THR A 43 2.93 -11.19 -10.04
CA THR A 43 2.93 -12.08 -8.87
C THR A 43 4.28 -12.08 -8.18
N VAL A 44 5.39 -12.24 -8.92
CA VAL A 44 6.74 -12.21 -8.37
C VAL A 44 7.04 -10.87 -7.70
N THR A 45 6.74 -9.75 -8.36
CA THR A 45 6.96 -8.42 -7.77
C THR A 45 6.14 -8.24 -6.49
N THR A 46 4.92 -8.75 -6.48
CA THR A 46 4.05 -8.73 -5.29
C THR A 46 4.67 -9.56 -4.17
N VAL A 47 5.10 -10.79 -4.44
CA VAL A 47 5.74 -11.65 -3.43
C VAL A 47 7.01 -11.02 -2.89
N VAL A 48 7.87 -10.48 -3.75
CA VAL A 48 9.09 -9.77 -3.36
C VAL A 48 8.78 -8.57 -2.46
N SER A 49 7.74 -7.79 -2.78
CA SER A 49 7.28 -6.68 -1.95
C SER A 49 6.85 -7.14 -0.55
N HIS A 50 6.10 -8.24 -0.46
CA HIS A 50 5.69 -8.81 0.82
C HIS A 50 6.88 -9.36 1.61
N LEU A 51 7.81 -10.04 0.97
CA LEU A 51 9.02 -10.55 1.59
C LEU A 51 9.92 -9.41 2.09
N GLY A 52 10.01 -8.30 1.36
CA GLY A 52 10.71 -7.10 1.81
C GLY A 52 10.10 -6.53 3.09
N LEU A 53 8.77 -6.40 3.15
CA LEU A 53 8.07 -5.95 4.36
C LEU A 53 8.26 -6.93 5.53
N TYR A 54 8.16 -8.23 5.28
CA TYR A 54 8.45 -9.26 6.28
C TYR A 54 9.88 -9.14 6.82
N ALA A 55 10.87 -8.92 5.95
CA ALA A 55 12.26 -8.74 6.37
C ALA A 55 12.42 -7.51 7.27
N VAL A 56 11.77 -6.38 6.94
CA VAL A 56 11.79 -5.19 7.81
C VAL A 56 11.19 -5.50 9.17
N LEU A 57 10.03 -6.18 9.23
CA LEU A 57 9.44 -6.60 10.51
C LEU A 57 10.39 -7.48 11.32
N LEU A 58 10.98 -8.50 10.69
CA LEU A 58 11.93 -9.40 11.33
C LEU A 58 13.14 -8.63 11.89
N VAL A 59 13.70 -7.69 11.12
CA VAL A 59 14.81 -6.84 11.55
C VAL A 59 14.41 -5.95 12.73
N THR A 60 13.23 -5.32 12.69
CA THR A 60 12.76 -4.48 13.82
C THR A 60 12.57 -5.27 15.10
N LEU A 61 12.07 -6.51 15.02
CA LEU A 61 11.98 -7.41 16.16
C LEU A 61 13.36 -7.72 16.73
N ARG A 62 14.34 -8.03 15.85
CA ARG A 62 15.69 -8.39 16.27
C ARG A 62 16.43 -7.20 16.88
N ALA A 63 16.24 -6.02 16.30
CA ALA A 63 16.84 -4.77 16.77
C ALA A 63 16.32 -4.37 18.16
N LEU A 64 15.10 -4.78 18.53
CA LEU A 64 14.48 -4.46 19.82
C LEU A 64 14.56 -5.60 20.84
N GLY A 65 15.41 -6.60 20.58
CA GLY A 65 15.72 -7.65 21.54
C GLY A 65 14.90 -8.94 21.40
N VAL A 66 13.90 -8.98 20.51
CA VAL A 66 13.10 -10.20 20.31
C VAL A 66 13.92 -11.26 19.59
N SER A 67 14.33 -12.30 20.32
CA SER A 67 15.27 -13.31 19.80
C SER A 67 14.57 -14.39 18.95
N SER A 68 15.36 -15.18 18.21
CA SER A 68 14.83 -16.33 17.45
C SER A 68 14.29 -17.43 18.36
N ARG A 69 14.72 -17.43 19.62
CA ARG A 69 14.30 -18.40 20.62
C ARG A 69 12.91 -18.07 21.12
N GLU A 70 12.61 -16.78 21.32
CA GLU A 70 11.27 -16.32 21.63
C GLU A 70 10.34 -16.52 20.44
N VAL A 71 10.66 -15.91 19.29
CA VAL A 71 9.83 -16.00 18.08
C VAL A 71 10.70 -16.40 16.89
N SER A 72 10.49 -17.61 16.41
CA SER A 72 11.17 -18.11 15.22
C SER A 72 10.79 -17.29 13.98
N TRP A 73 11.66 -17.24 12.99
CA TRP A 73 11.39 -16.58 11.71
C TRP A 73 10.11 -17.12 11.05
N ALA A 74 9.85 -18.42 11.15
CA ALA A 74 8.66 -19.05 10.61
C ALA A 74 7.37 -18.56 11.31
N GLN A 75 7.42 -18.40 12.64
CA GLN A 75 6.30 -17.83 13.39
C GLN A 75 6.07 -16.35 13.03
N VAL A 76 7.13 -15.55 12.89
CA VAL A 76 6.99 -14.16 12.42
C VAL A 76 6.36 -14.12 11.03
N LEU A 77 6.77 -15.02 10.13
CA LEU A 77 6.22 -15.12 8.79
C LEU A 77 4.74 -15.51 8.80
N ALA A 78 4.35 -16.47 9.63
CA ALA A 78 2.96 -16.89 9.79
C ALA A 78 2.09 -15.75 10.31
N VAL A 79 2.54 -15.03 11.35
CA VAL A 79 1.84 -13.87 11.90
C VAL A 79 1.76 -12.74 10.87
N PHE A 80 2.85 -12.46 10.14
CA PHE A 80 2.88 -11.46 9.08
C PHE A 80 1.91 -11.80 7.94
N ALA A 81 1.91 -13.05 7.47
CA ALA A 81 1.00 -13.51 6.43
C ALA A 81 -0.46 -13.42 6.88
N PHE A 82 -0.77 -13.80 8.11
CA PHE A 82 -2.09 -13.67 8.69
C PHE A 82 -2.54 -12.20 8.78
N ALA A 83 -1.68 -11.32 9.28
CA ALA A 83 -1.94 -9.88 9.31
C ALA A 83 -2.16 -9.32 7.89
N ARG A 84 -1.47 -9.87 6.88
CA ARG A 84 -1.65 -9.46 5.49
C ARG A 84 -3.00 -9.90 4.92
N LEU A 85 -3.45 -11.11 5.24
CA LEU A 85 -4.79 -11.58 4.88
C LEU A 85 -5.87 -10.69 5.51
N LEU A 86 -5.72 -10.32 6.78
CA LEU A 86 -6.63 -9.38 7.43
C LEU A 86 -6.65 -8.00 6.76
N SER A 87 -5.49 -7.51 6.30
CA SER A 87 -5.37 -6.22 5.61
C SER A 87 -6.06 -6.17 4.25
N ALA A 88 -6.36 -7.32 3.64
CA ALA A 88 -7.09 -7.38 2.37
C ALA A 88 -8.57 -6.98 2.54
N MET A 89 -9.12 -7.07 3.76
CA MET A 89 -10.43 -6.53 4.07
C MET A 89 -10.31 -5.03 4.35
N PRO A 90 -10.94 -4.15 3.54
CA PRO A 90 -10.84 -2.70 3.71
C PRO A 90 -11.72 -2.21 4.86
N LEU A 91 -11.42 -2.67 6.08
CA LEU A 91 -12.12 -2.28 7.31
C LEU A 91 -11.74 -0.86 7.74
N THR A 92 -10.47 -0.49 7.58
CA THR A 92 -9.95 0.86 7.88
C THR A 92 -9.08 1.37 6.73
N PRO A 93 -9.11 2.68 6.42
CA PRO A 93 -8.20 3.25 5.44
C PRO A 93 -6.74 3.03 5.89
N GLY A 94 -5.99 2.26 5.12
CA GLY A 94 -4.59 1.93 5.40
C GLY A 94 -4.37 0.78 6.41
N GLY A 95 -5.42 0.13 6.92
CA GLY A 95 -5.29 -1.01 7.84
C GLY A 95 -4.71 -0.65 9.21
N LEU A 96 -4.82 0.62 9.61
CA LEU A 96 -4.41 1.10 10.93
C LEU A 96 -5.36 0.54 12.00
N GLY A 97 -4.80 0.16 13.14
CA GLY A 97 -5.47 -0.54 14.23
C GLY A 97 -5.52 -2.04 14.01
N VAL A 98 -6.15 -2.50 12.92
CA VAL A 98 -6.39 -3.95 12.69
C VAL A 98 -5.08 -4.73 12.54
N VAL A 99 -4.16 -4.23 11.71
CA VAL A 99 -2.93 -4.95 11.41
C VAL A 99 -1.92 -4.82 12.57
N GLU A 100 -1.91 -3.71 13.32
CA GLU A 100 -1.12 -3.60 14.55
C GLU A 100 -1.58 -4.61 15.60
N LEU A 101 -2.89 -4.71 15.82
CA LEU A 101 -3.46 -5.69 16.75
C LEU A 101 -3.16 -7.12 16.32
N ALA A 102 -3.24 -7.41 15.01
CA ALA A 102 -2.89 -8.72 14.48
C ALA A 102 -1.41 -9.07 14.69
N LEU A 103 -0.50 -8.12 14.42
CA LEU A 103 0.94 -8.32 14.61
C LEU A 103 1.29 -8.46 16.10
N ILE A 104 0.84 -7.52 16.94
CA ILE A 104 1.14 -7.54 18.38
C ILE A 104 0.53 -8.78 19.02
N GLY A 105 -0.75 -9.04 18.77
CA GLY A 105 -1.46 -10.20 19.33
C GLY A 105 -0.88 -11.52 18.85
N GLY A 106 -0.61 -11.63 17.54
CA GLY A 106 -0.05 -12.85 16.94
C GLY A 106 1.38 -13.13 17.40
N LEU A 107 2.24 -12.12 17.49
CA LEU A 107 3.62 -12.27 17.96
C LEU A 107 3.67 -12.61 19.46
N ASN A 108 2.78 -12.00 20.26
CA ASN A 108 2.64 -12.39 21.66
C ASN A 108 2.23 -13.86 21.77
N ALA A 109 1.16 -14.26 21.09
CA ALA A 109 0.69 -15.65 21.10
C ALA A 109 1.75 -16.65 20.62
N ALA A 110 2.59 -16.28 19.65
CA ALA A 110 3.65 -17.14 19.14
C ALA A 110 4.88 -17.26 20.08
N GLY A 111 5.21 -16.20 20.82
CA GLY A 111 6.50 -16.09 21.51
C GLY A 111 6.59 -16.60 22.95
N HIS A 112 5.47 -17.03 23.53
CA HIS A 112 5.40 -17.35 24.95
C HIS A 112 5.98 -18.73 25.33
N ALA A 113 6.19 -19.63 24.38
CA ALA A 113 6.55 -21.01 24.71
C ALA A 113 8.05 -21.21 25.06
N HIS A 114 8.92 -20.21 24.85
CA HIS A 114 10.38 -20.41 24.89
C HIS A 114 11.20 -19.21 25.44
N ALA A 115 10.54 -18.22 26.06
CA ALA A 115 11.16 -16.95 26.43
C ALA A 115 11.59 -16.93 27.91
N GLY A 116 12.90 -16.76 28.17
CA GLY A 116 13.44 -16.51 29.51
C GLY A 116 13.32 -15.05 29.99
N VAL A 117 12.42 -14.28 29.37
CA VAL A 117 12.27 -12.83 29.56
C VAL A 117 10.94 -12.55 30.25
N PRO A 118 10.85 -11.60 31.20
CA PRO A 118 9.58 -11.22 31.83
C PRO A 118 8.50 -10.89 30.81
N ALA A 119 7.27 -11.38 31.02
CA ALA A 119 6.17 -11.21 30.06
C ALA A 119 5.85 -9.74 29.74
N ALA A 120 6.05 -8.84 30.70
CA ALA A 120 5.87 -7.41 30.50
C ALA A 120 6.91 -6.82 29.53
N GLU A 121 8.17 -7.24 29.65
CA GLU A 121 9.25 -6.80 28.78
C GLU A 121 9.05 -7.31 27.35
N PHE A 122 8.73 -8.60 27.19
CA PHE A 122 8.45 -9.18 25.87
C PHE A 122 7.30 -8.46 25.15
N ARG A 123 6.21 -8.17 25.86
CA ARG A 123 5.08 -7.39 25.33
C ARG A 123 5.50 -5.99 24.89
N ALA A 124 6.34 -5.33 25.66
CA ALA A 124 6.87 -4.01 25.34
C ALA A 124 7.75 -4.06 24.08
N GLN A 125 8.64 -5.04 23.97
CA GLN A 125 9.51 -5.24 22.81
C GLN A 125 8.70 -5.52 21.54
N VAL A 126 7.73 -6.43 21.57
CA VAL A 126 6.83 -6.75 20.45
C VAL A 126 6.04 -5.51 20.00
N THR A 127 5.53 -4.75 20.96
CA THR A 127 4.78 -3.51 20.68
C THR A 127 5.69 -2.46 20.04
N ALA A 128 6.86 -2.23 20.63
CA ALA A 128 7.85 -1.29 20.11
C ALA A 128 8.29 -1.68 18.68
N ALA A 129 8.52 -2.97 18.42
CA ALA A 129 8.91 -3.46 17.10
C ALA A 129 7.81 -3.26 16.07
N THR A 130 6.57 -3.55 16.44
CA THR A 130 5.42 -3.31 15.56
C THR A 130 5.27 -1.82 15.24
N LEU A 131 5.40 -0.94 16.24
CA LEU A 131 5.32 0.51 16.04
C LEU A 131 6.47 1.05 15.19
N LEU A 132 7.70 0.56 15.40
CA LEU A 132 8.86 0.92 14.59
C LEU A 132 8.68 0.47 13.13
N PHE A 133 8.23 -0.77 12.93
CA PHE A 133 7.87 -1.28 11.60
C PHE A 133 6.85 -0.38 10.91
N ARG A 134 5.82 0.08 11.63
CA ARG A 134 4.80 1.02 11.10
C ARG A 134 5.37 2.39 10.81
N ALA A 135 6.24 2.92 11.65
CA ALA A 135 6.90 4.19 11.40
C ALA A 135 7.73 4.14 10.11
N LEU A 136 8.46 3.05 9.89
CA LEU A 136 9.27 2.87 8.68
C LEU A 136 8.43 2.68 7.41
N THR A 137 7.34 1.91 7.50
CA THR A 137 6.55 1.53 6.33
C THR A 137 5.45 2.52 5.98
N TYR A 138 4.82 3.16 6.97
CA TYR A 138 3.76 4.15 6.75
C TYR A 138 4.20 5.55 7.16
N GLY A 139 4.80 5.68 8.34
CA GLY A 139 5.18 6.97 8.90
C GLY A 139 6.13 7.77 8.00
N ILE A 140 7.07 7.10 7.31
CA ILE A 140 8.00 7.75 6.37
C ILE A 140 7.42 7.84 4.95
N GLN A 141 6.66 6.85 4.50
CA GLN A 141 6.13 6.84 3.13
C GLN A 141 5.06 7.92 2.91
N ILE A 142 4.21 8.19 3.90
CA ILE A 142 3.17 9.22 3.83
C ILE A 142 3.76 10.63 3.59
N PRO A 143 4.70 11.15 4.41
CA PRO A 143 5.27 12.48 4.19
C PRO A 143 6.09 12.53 2.90
N LEU A 144 6.77 11.44 2.52
CA LEU A 144 7.50 11.37 1.25
C LEU A 144 6.53 11.50 0.05
N GLY A 145 5.40 10.79 0.10
CA GLY A 145 4.34 10.90 -0.89
C GLY A 145 3.74 12.32 -0.94
N ALA A 146 3.47 12.91 0.22
CA ALA A 146 2.97 14.28 0.33
C ALA A 146 3.96 15.31 -0.24
N LEU A 147 5.25 15.18 0.07
CA LEU A 147 6.31 16.03 -0.46
C LEU A 147 6.39 15.92 -1.99
N THR A 148 6.38 14.70 -2.51
CA THR A 148 6.40 14.43 -3.96
C THR A 148 5.18 15.04 -4.65
N TYR A 149 4.00 14.91 -4.03
CA TYR A 149 2.76 15.51 -4.52
C TYR A 149 2.82 17.03 -4.54
N LEU A 150 3.34 17.66 -3.48
CA LEU A 150 3.52 19.12 -3.41
C LEU A 150 4.49 19.62 -4.49
N ILE A 151 5.59 18.90 -4.72
CA ILE A 151 6.54 19.21 -5.80
C ILE A 151 5.84 19.14 -7.16
N TRP A 152 5.08 18.07 -7.42
CA TRP A 152 4.30 17.93 -8.66
C TRP A 152 3.24 19.03 -8.82
N GLN A 153 2.57 19.41 -7.73
CA GLN A 153 1.57 20.47 -7.74
C GLN A 153 2.20 21.84 -8.05
N HIS A 154 3.41 22.09 -7.55
CA HIS A 154 4.17 23.31 -7.83
C HIS A 154 4.74 23.35 -9.26
N LYS A 155 5.22 22.22 -9.78
CA LYS A 155 5.80 22.11 -11.11
C LYS A 155 4.71 21.95 -12.18
N ARG A 156 4.03 23.05 -12.54
CA ARG A 156 3.04 23.10 -13.64
C ARG A 156 3.55 22.55 -14.98
N SER A 157 4.86 22.61 -15.25
CA SER A 157 5.48 22.06 -16.47
C SER A 157 5.42 20.53 -16.56
N TRP A 158 5.16 19.83 -15.45
CA TRP A 158 5.05 18.36 -15.42
C TRP A 158 3.61 17.89 -15.67
N ARG A 159 2.65 18.82 -15.72
CA ARG A 159 1.27 18.57 -16.14
C ARG A 159 1.23 18.56 -17.66
N ARG A 160 1.84 17.55 -18.30
CA ARG A 160 1.67 17.34 -19.74
C ARG A 160 0.18 17.13 -20.00
N SER A 161 -0.40 17.97 -20.86
CA SER A 161 -1.68 17.71 -21.49
C SER A 161 -1.56 16.38 -22.24
N SER A 162 -2.40 15.41 -21.89
CA SER A 162 -2.58 14.21 -22.70
C SER A 162 -2.81 14.68 -24.14
N ARG A 163 -1.88 14.38 -25.05
CA ARG A 163 -2.09 14.67 -26.48
C ARG A 163 -3.42 14.02 -26.85
N PRO A 164 -4.38 14.76 -27.44
CA PRO A 164 -5.61 14.15 -27.94
C PRO A 164 -5.19 13.01 -28.89
N GLN A 165 -5.63 11.80 -28.55
CA GLN A 165 -5.44 10.63 -29.38
C GLN A 165 -6.09 10.97 -30.73
N PRO A 166 -5.36 10.89 -31.87
CA PRO A 166 -5.97 11.19 -33.17
C PRO A 166 -7.21 10.33 -33.29
N ALA A 167 -8.36 10.97 -33.49
CA ALA A 167 -9.62 10.31 -33.68
C ALA A 167 -9.42 9.21 -34.71
N VAL A 168 -9.76 7.97 -34.36
CA VAL A 168 -9.86 6.90 -35.34
C VAL A 168 -10.83 7.41 -36.38
N VAL A 169 -10.30 7.78 -37.54
CA VAL A 169 -11.09 8.20 -38.70
C VAL A 169 -11.93 6.97 -39.03
N ALA A 170 -13.21 7.03 -38.68
CA ALA A 170 -14.20 6.10 -39.18
C ALA A 170 -14.20 6.31 -40.70
N VAL A 171 -13.46 5.47 -41.41
CA VAL A 171 -13.51 5.39 -42.86
C VAL A 171 -14.92 4.91 -43.19
N GLY A 172 -15.78 5.86 -43.53
CA GLY A 172 -17.08 5.61 -44.12
C GLY A 172 -16.87 4.85 -45.42
N GLY A 173 -17.12 3.55 -45.39
CA GLY A 173 -17.37 2.75 -46.58
C GLY A 173 -18.82 2.93 -46.99
N ALA A 174 -19.09 3.98 -47.77
CA ALA A 174 -20.24 4.00 -48.65
C ALA A 174 -20.01 2.96 -49.75
N ARG A 175 -20.92 1.99 -49.86
CA ARG A 175 -21.52 1.49 -51.10
C ARG A 175 -22.57 0.44 -50.77
#